data_AF-A0A6I1I1Q6-F1
#
_entry.id   AF-A0A6I1I1Q6-F1
#
_cell.length_a   1.000
_cell.length_b   1.000
_cell.length_c   1.000
_cell.angle_alpha   90.00
_cell.angle_beta   90.00
_cell.angle_gamma   90.00
#
_symmetry.space_group_name_H-M   'P 1'
#
loop_
_entity.id
_entity.type
_entity.pdbx_description
1 polymer ?
#
loop_
_entity_poly.entity_id
_entity_poly.type
_entity_poly.pdbx_seq_one_letter_code
_entity_poly.pdbx_strand_id
1 'polypeptide(L)'
;MKIRLMAGLGAHALGCLLFIALSWLGFFLYTQLFGSLGSRGVAGGLALLLVFYVYAGTNLLLALLPPGRMKALLCGLLGAAVLAYLLPQHPLRAIYFSVLSGSLSWLAVLASARLSGYLRG
;
A
#
# COMPACT_ATOMS: atom_id res chain seq x y z
N MET A 1 -16.50 7.78 18.90
CA MET A 1 -15.87 6.55 18.35
C MET A 1 -16.17 6.37 16.86
N LYS A 2 -17.44 6.47 16.43
CA LYS A 2 -17.86 6.34 15.01
C LYS A 2 -17.10 7.26 14.04
N ILE A 3 -17.01 8.57 14.33
CA ILE A 3 -16.36 9.56 13.44
C ILE A 3 -14.90 9.20 13.13
N ARG A 4 -14.15 8.71 14.11
CA ARG A 4 -12.76 8.27 13.93
C ARG A 4 -12.64 7.04 13.05
N LEU A 5 -13.56 6.09 13.24
CA LEU A 5 -13.57 4.87 12.44
C LEU A 5 -13.85 5.22 10.97
N MET A 6 -14.83 6.10 10.71
CA MET A 6 -15.14 6.56 9.34
C MET A 6 -13.99 7.35 8.72
N ALA A 7 -13.36 8.25 9.46
CA ALA A 7 -12.17 8.97 9.01
C ALA A 7 -11.00 8.03 8.69
N GLY A 8 -10.78 7.00 9.52
CA GLY A 8 -9.77 5.96 9.28
C GLY A 8 -10.07 5.12 8.04
N LEU A 9 -11.28 4.58 7.94
CA LEU A 9 -11.73 3.83 6.76
C LEU A 9 -11.61 4.64 5.48
N GLY A 10 -12.03 5.92 5.50
CA GLY A 10 -11.92 6.81 4.34
C GLY A 10 -10.46 7.04 3.91
N ALA A 11 -9.58 7.35 4.86
CA ALA A 11 -8.16 7.58 4.58
C ALA A 11 -7.46 6.33 4.02
N HIS A 12 -7.73 5.15 4.60
CA HIS A 12 -7.15 3.89 4.15
C HIS A 12 -7.75 3.42 2.81
N ALA A 13 -9.06 3.62 2.58
CA ALA A 13 -9.67 3.36 1.28
C ALA A 13 -9.07 4.24 0.17
N LEU A 14 -8.86 5.53 0.45
CA LEU A 14 -8.14 6.43 -0.46
C LEU A 14 -6.71 5.93 -0.73
N GLY A 15 -6.01 5.46 0.31
CA GLY A 15 -4.71 4.82 0.16
C GLY A 15 -4.75 3.59 -0.76
N CYS A 16 -5.80 2.78 -0.73
CA CYS A 16 -5.99 1.66 -1.65
C CYS A 16 -6.25 2.10 -3.10
N LEU A 17 -7.08 3.12 -3.30
CA LEU A 17 -7.31 3.67 -4.64
C LEU A 17 -6.03 4.27 -5.23
N LEU A 18 -5.26 5.00 -4.42
CA LEU A 18 -3.96 5.55 -4.81
C LEU A 18 -2.96 4.45 -5.14
N PHE A 19 -2.93 3.36 -4.35
CA PHE A 19 -2.08 2.22 -4.64
C PHE A 19 -2.39 1.64 -6.03
N ILE A 20 -3.68 1.42 -6.36
CA ILE A 20 -4.10 0.91 -7.67
C ILE A 20 -3.67 1.88 -8.79
N ALA A 21 -3.97 3.17 -8.64
CA ALA A 21 -3.65 4.18 -9.64
C ALA A 21 -2.14 4.31 -9.88
N LEU A 22 -1.34 4.35 -8.81
CA LEU A 22 0.12 4.43 -8.91
C LEU A 22 0.71 3.13 -9.46
N SER A 23 0.16 1.97 -9.11
CA SER A 23 0.58 0.69 -9.70
C SER A 23 0.40 0.68 -11.22
N TRP A 24 -0.75 1.17 -11.69
CA TRP A 24 -1.04 1.29 -13.12
C TRP A 24 -0.11 2.30 -13.80
N LEU A 25 0.07 3.48 -13.20
CA LEU A 25 0.99 4.49 -13.71
C LEU A 25 2.44 3.99 -13.77
N GLY A 26 2.91 3.30 -12.73
CA GLY A 26 4.24 2.72 -12.67
C GLY A 26 4.46 1.69 -13.78
N PHE A 27 3.46 0.85 -14.04
CA PHE A 27 3.49 -0.10 -15.14
C PHE A 27 3.49 0.60 -16.51
N PHE A 28 2.63 1.59 -16.71
CA PHE A 28 2.56 2.38 -17.94
C PHE A 28 3.89 3.08 -18.24
N LEU A 29 4.47 3.77 -17.27
CA LEU A 29 5.76 4.44 -17.43
C LEU A 29 6.89 3.43 -17.69
N TYR A 30 6.87 2.29 -17.00
CA TYR A 30 7.86 1.23 -17.21
C TYR A 30 7.83 0.73 -18.65
N THR A 31 6.64 0.45 -19.21
CA THR A 31 6.54 -0.07 -20.57
C THR A 31 6.88 0.96 -21.64
N GLN A 32 6.61 2.25 -21.39
CA GLN A 32 7.04 3.33 -22.28
C GLN A 32 8.56 3.50 -22.31
N LEU A 33 9.23 3.34 -21.17
CA LEU A 33 10.67 3.57 -21.03
C LEU A 33 11.54 2.36 -21.37
N PHE A 34 11.07 1.15 -21.03
CA PHE A 34 11.86 -0.09 -21.10
C PHE A 34 11.25 -1.17 -22.02
N GLY A 35 10.08 -0.90 -22.62
CA GLY A 35 9.40 -1.84 -23.50
C GLY A 35 8.52 -2.86 -22.77
N SER A 36 7.93 -3.78 -23.54
CA SER A 36 6.98 -4.77 -23.02
C SER A 36 7.61 -5.72 -22.00
N LEU A 37 6.88 -6.01 -20.93
CA LEU A 37 7.20 -7.11 -20.03
C LEU A 37 6.93 -8.40 -20.81
N GLY A 38 7.98 -9.17 -21.14
CA GLY A 38 7.89 -10.41 -21.94
C GLY A 38 6.96 -11.50 -21.36
N SER A 39 7.22 -12.78 -21.65
CA SER A 39 6.30 -13.92 -21.35
C SER A 39 5.90 -14.14 -19.88
N ARG A 40 6.39 -13.33 -18.93
CA ARG A 40 6.08 -13.41 -17.48
C ARG A 40 4.84 -12.63 -17.04
N GLY A 41 4.03 -12.12 -17.97
CA GLY A 41 2.87 -11.26 -17.67
C GLY A 41 1.85 -11.84 -16.68
N VAL A 42 1.47 -13.13 -16.82
CA VAL A 42 0.45 -13.77 -15.96
C VAL A 42 0.95 -14.01 -14.54
N ALA A 43 2.12 -14.64 -14.40
CA ALA A 43 2.75 -14.85 -13.09
C ALA A 43 3.02 -13.50 -12.39
N GLY A 44 3.42 -12.49 -13.17
CA GLY A 44 3.58 -11.14 -12.67
C GLY A 44 2.29 -10.51 -12.16
N GLY A 45 1.19 -10.64 -12.91
CA GLY A 45 -0.13 -10.16 -12.52
C GLY A 45 -0.64 -10.80 -11.22
N LEU A 46 -0.52 -12.12 -11.08
CA LEU A 46 -0.91 -12.83 -9.85
C LEU A 46 -0.09 -12.38 -8.64
N ALA A 47 1.21 -12.15 -8.81
CA ALA A 47 2.04 -11.62 -7.73
C ALA A 47 1.61 -10.20 -7.30
N LEU A 48 1.18 -9.33 -8.23
CA LEU A 48 0.65 -8.01 -7.86
C LEU A 48 -0.69 -8.11 -7.16
N LEU A 49 -1.54 -9.04 -7.57
CA LEU A 49 -2.84 -9.24 -6.94
C LEU A 49 -2.67 -9.66 -5.46
N LEU A 50 -1.73 -10.57 -5.18
CA LEU A 50 -1.40 -10.94 -3.80
C LEU A 50 -0.87 -9.75 -3.00
N VAL A 51 0.06 -8.98 -3.56
CA VAL A 51 0.60 -7.77 -2.93
C VAL A 51 -0.51 -6.78 -2.59
N PHE A 52 -1.46 -6.58 -3.51
CA PHE A 52 -2.62 -5.72 -3.28
C PHE A 52 -3.49 -6.25 -2.14
N TYR A 53 -3.82 -7.54 -2.09
CA TYR A 53 -4.63 -8.10 -1.00
C TYR A 53 -3.95 -7.99 0.37
N VAL A 54 -2.64 -8.25 0.45
CA VAL A 54 -1.86 -8.08 1.69
C VAL A 54 -1.83 -6.61 2.11
N TYR A 55 -1.62 -5.70 1.16
CA TYR A 55 -1.66 -4.26 1.39
C TYR A 55 -3.04 -3.80 1.89
N ALA A 56 -4.11 -4.18 1.19
CA ALA A 56 -5.48 -3.78 1.53
C ALA A 56 -5.91 -4.37 2.88
N GLY A 57 -5.60 -5.65 3.13
CA GLY A 57 -5.85 -6.29 4.42
C GLY A 57 -5.09 -5.61 5.56
N THR A 58 -3.82 -5.26 5.35
CA THR A 58 -3.03 -4.53 6.35
C THR A 58 -3.59 -3.14 6.60
N ASN A 59 -4.02 -2.42 5.56
CA ASN A 59 -4.65 -1.10 5.71
C ASN A 59 -5.99 -1.16 6.43
N LEU A 60 -6.78 -2.22 6.21
CA LEU A 60 -7.99 -2.47 6.98
C LEU A 60 -7.66 -2.69 8.47
N LEU A 61 -6.67 -3.52 8.78
CA LEU A 61 -6.21 -3.72 10.16
C LEU A 61 -5.73 -2.39 10.79
N LEU A 62 -4.95 -1.60 10.06
CA LEU A 62 -4.47 -0.28 10.50
C LEU A 62 -5.61 0.70 10.76
N ALA A 63 -6.69 0.64 9.98
CA ALA A 63 -7.88 1.46 10.19
C ALA A 63 -8.62 1.10 11.49
N LEU A 64 -8.66 -0.19 11.83
CA LEU A 64 -9.35 -0.71 13.01
C LEU A 64 -8.54 -0.58 14.31
N LEU A 65 -7.21 -0.61 14.21
CA LEU A 65 -6.30 -0.49 15.35
C LEU A 65 -6.37 0.89 16.02
N PRO A 66 -6.30 0.97 17.36
CA PRO A 66 -6.16 2.23 18.07
C PRO A 66 -4.84 2.94 17.71
N PRO A 67 -4.76 4.26 17.86
CA PRO A 67 -3.54 5.02 17.57
C PRO A 67 -2.40 4.56 18.48
N GLY A 68 -1.22 4.35 17.91
CA GLY A 68 -0.06 3.87 18.66
C GLY A 68 1.13 3.56 17.76
N ARG A 69 2.27 3.27 18.39
CA ARG A 69 3.54 2.98 17.70
C ARG A 69 3.50 1.71 16.84
N MET A 70 2.58 0.78 17.15
CA MET A 70 2.39 -0.45 16.36
C MET A 70 2.03 -0.17 14.89
N LYS A 71 1.38 0.96 14.58
CA LYS A 71 1.02 1.30 13.19
C LYS A 71 2.26 1.53 12.33
N ALA A 72 3.28 2.21 12.86
CA ALA A 72 4.55 2.43 12.15
C ALA A 72 5.27 1.10 11.90
N LEU A 73 5.31 0.23 12.91
CA LEU A 73 5.90 -1.11 12.79
C LEU A 73 5.19 -1.93 11.70
N LEU A 74 3.86 -1.96 11.69
CA LEU A 74 3.08 -2.69 10.68
C LEU A 74 3.32 -2.15 9.26
N CYS A 75 3.45 -0.84 9.08
CA CYS A 75 3.77 -0.26 7.77
C CYS A 75 5.18 -0.68 7.31
N GLY A 76 6.16 -0.69 8.22
CA GLY A 76 7.51 -1.15 7.93
C GLY A 76 7.57 -2.65 7.61
N LEU A 77 6.88 -3.47 8.40
CA LEU A 77 6.77 -4.91 8.18
C LEU A 77 6.09 -5.24 6.85
N LEU A 78 5.05 -4.49 6.47
CA LEU A 78 4.39 -4.63 5.16
C LEU A 78 5.38 -4.37 4.01
N GLY A 79 6.11 -3.26 4.06
CA GLY A 79 7.12 -2.95 3.05
C GLY A 79 8.20 -4.03 2.98
N ALA A 80 8.71 -4.48 4.13
CA ALA A 80 9.72 -5.54 4.21
C ALA A 80 9.21 -6.90 3.68
N ALA A 81 7.96 -7.26 3.97
CA ALA A 81 7.33 -8.48 3.48
C ALA A 81 7.15 -8.45 1.95
N VAL A 82 6.68 -7.32 1.41
CA VAL A 82 6.55 -7.13 -0.05
C VAL A 82 7.91 -7.21 -0.74
N LEU A 83 8.95 -6.60 -0.13
CA LEU A 83 10.32 -6.67 -0.63
C LEU A 83 10.79 -8.13 -0.66
N ALA A 84 10.74 -8.83 0.47
CA ALA A 84 11.20 -10.21 0.60
C ALA A 84 10.48 -11.17 -0.36
N TYR A 85 9.16 -10.97 -0.57
CA TYR A 85 8.37 -11.78 -1.49
C TYR A 85 8.75 -11.59 -2.96
N LEU A 86 8.93 -10.33 -3.39
CA LEU A 86 9.17 -10.02 -4.80
C LEU A 86 10.64 -10.07 -5.20
N LEU A 87 11.58 -9.84 -4.28
CA LEU A 87 13.01 -9.68 -4.57
C LEU A 87 13.62 -10.85 -5.35
N PRO A 88 13.32 -12.14 -5.05
CA PRO A 88 13.95 -13.27 -5.72
C PRO A 88 13.64 -13.38 -7.22
N GLN A 89 12.45 -12.96 -7.65
CA GLN A 89 11.98 -13.14 -9.04
C GLN A 89 11.75 -11.83 -9.79
N HIS A 90 11.50 -10.74 -9.06
CA HIS A 90 11.03 -9.46 -9.58
C HIS A 90 11.67 -8.27 -8.84
N PRO A 91 12.99 -8.08 -8.88
CA PRO A 91 13.70 -7.12 -8.03
C PRO A 91 13.25 -5.66 -8.22
N LEU A 92 13.02 -5.22 -9.46
CA LEU A 92 12.54 -3.85 -9.72
C LEU A 92 11.14 -3.61 -9.14
N ARG A 93 10.25 -4.60 -9.29
CA ARG A 93 8.91 -4.55 -8.69
C ARG A 93 9.00 -4.62 -7.17
N ALA A 94 9.93 -5.40 -6.62
CA ALA A 94 10.14 -5.51 -5.19
C ALA A 94 10.43 -4.15 -4.56
N ILE A 95 11.38 -3.40 -5.11
CA ILE A 95 11.74 -2.07 -4.62
C ILE A 95 10.54 -1.13 -4.74
N TYR A 96 9.94 -1.05 -5.93
CA TYR A 96 8.81 -0.15 -6.20
C TYR A 96 7.63 -0.41 -5.26
N PHE A 97 7.14 -1.66 -5.21
CA PHE A 97 5.95 -2.01 -4.43
C PHE A 97 6.23 -2.05 -2.92
N SER A 98 7.45 -2.35 -2.49
CA SER A 98 7.83 -2.25 -1.07
C SER A 98 7.73 -0.81 -0.57
N VAL A 99 8.35 0.13 -1.29
CA VAL A 99 8.30 1.56 -0.94
C VAL A 99 6.87 2.08 -1.06
N LEU A 100 6.16 1.74 -2.14
CA LEU A 100 4.79 2.20 -2.36
C LEU A 100 3.84 1.71 -1.26
N SER A 101 3.86 0.42 -0.92
CA SER A 101 2.98 -0.16 0.09
C SER A 101 3.25 0.39 1.49
N GLY A 102 4.52 0.49 1.89
CA GLY A 102 4.90 1.03 3.20
C GLY A 102 4.56 2.52 3.33
N SER A 103 4.93 3.33 2.33
CA SER A 103 4.72 4.78 2.36
C SER A 103 3.25 5.18 2.30
N LEU A 104 2.45 4.58 1.42
CA LEU A 104 1.02 4.88 1.34
C LEU A 104 0.27 4.46 2.61
N SER A 105 0.61 3.32 3.19
CA SER A 105 0.02 2.89 4.47
C SER A 105 0.36 3.87 5.58
N TRP A 106 1.61 4.35 5.62
CA TRP A 106 2.05 5.34 6.59
C TRP A 106 1.34 6.69 6.40
N LEU A 107 1.24 7.16 5.15
CA LEU A 107 0.50 8.38 4.81
C LEU A 107 -0.98 8.27 5.20
N ALA A 108 -1.62 7.12 4.98
CA ALA A 108 -2.99 6.88 5.39
C ALA A 108 -3.16 6.93 6.92
N VAL A 109 -2.21 6.38 7.68
CA VAL A 109 -2.18 6.50 9.14
C VAL A 109 -2.08 7.96 9.59
N LEU A 110 -1.18 8.74 8.97
CA LEU A 110 -1.03 10.16 9.28
C LEU A 110 -2.29 10.96 8.90
N ALA A 111 -2.84 10.73 7.72
CA ALA A 111 -4.06 11.38 7.25
C ALA A 111 -5.25 11.06 8.16
N SER A 112 -5.42 9.79 8.56
CA SER A 112 -6.45 9.36 9.52
C SER A 112 -6.30 10.07 10.87
N ALA A 113 -5.07 10.19 11.37
CA ALA A 113 -4.79 10.88 12.63
C ALA A 113 -5.11 12.38 12.55
N ARG A 114 -4.71 13.05 11.46
CA ARG A 114 -4.99 14.48 11.22
C ARG A 114 -6.49 14.75 11.05
N LEU A 115 -7.18 13.97 10.23
CA LEU A 115 -8.62 14.11 10.00
C LEU A 115 -9.42 13.85 11.28
N SER A 116 -9.02 12.83 12.06
CA SER A 116 -9.63 12.56 13.37
C SER A 116 -9.40 13.68 14.38
N GLY A 117 -8.26 14.38 14.32
CA GLY A 117 -7.96 15.53 15.16
C GLY A 117 -8.81 16.74 14.77
N TYR A 118 -8.91 17.03 13.47
CA TYR A 118 -9.72 18.14 12.94
C TYR A 118 -11.21 17.98 13.26
N LEU A 119 -11.75 16.76 13.15
CA LEU A 119 -13.17 16.48 13.44
C LEU A 119 -13.51 16.40 14.95
N ARG A 120 -12.52 16.55 15.83
CA ARG A 120 -12.68 16.52 17.29
C ARG A 120 -12.43 17.87 17.96
N GLY A 121 -11.73 18.78 17.28
CA GLY A 121 -11.67 20.20 17.65
C GLY A 121 -12.96 20.90 17.24
#